data_AF-A0ABD7D0X5-F1
#
_entry.id   AF-A0ABD7D0X5-F1
#
_cell.length_a   1.000
_cell.length_b   1.000
_cell.length_c   1.000
_cell.angle_alpha   90.00
_cell.angle_beta   90.00
_cell.angle_gamma   90.00
#
_symmetry.space_group_name_H-M   'P 1'
#
loop_
_entity.id
_entity.type
_entity.pdbx_description
1 polymer ?
#
loop_
_entity_poly.entity_id
_entity_poly.type
_entity_poly.pdbx_seq_one_letter_code
_entity_poly.pdbx_strand_id
1 'polypeptide(L)'
;MGTVRYTRELLEEAARMTTNSTEAVLWCGGKPTPGSRSYLRKKMSEAGVDITHFADLSVRHTEERLRELVACSTSVAEVVRRLGISPVGGNHAHISRRISALGIDTSHFTTGSLGSRRASGPAVDRLALRTPADGRVPGERLRRELVRRGVEDKCDGCGNTGEWMGQPLRLEVDHVNGDWWDNRPENLRLLCHNCHAATDTYRGRKRGSAA
;
A
#
# COMPACT_ATOMS: atom_id res chain seq x y z
N MET A 1 -25.51 15.53 -31.08
CA MET A 1 -25.07 14.12 -31.16
C MET A 1 -23.66 14.07 -30.59
N GLY A 2 -23.47 13.50 -29.40
CA GLY A 2 -22.15 13.41 -28.79
C GLY A 2 -21.24 12.54 -29.64
N THR A 3 -20.06 13.03 -29.99
CA THR A 3 -19.05 12.27 -30.72
C THR A 3 -18.65 11.07 -29.87
N VAL A 4 -18.90 9.86 -30.37
CA VAL A 4 -18.52 8.63 -29.67
C VAL A 4 -16.99 8.57 -29.65
N ARG A 5 -16.40 8.79 -28.48
CA ARG A 5 -14.94 8.83 -28.27
C ARG A 5 -14.22 7.55 -28.67
N TYR A 6 -14.91 6.40 -28.63
CA TYR A 6 -14.37 5.10 -29.00
C TYR A 6 -15.31 4.41 -29.99
N THR A 7 -15.02 4.50 -31.28
CA THR A 7 -15.72 3.69 -32.29
C THR A 7 -15.18 2.27 -32.30
N ARG A 8 -15.96 1.32 -32.80
CA ARG A 8 -15.55 -0.08 -32.86
C ARG A 8 -14.28 -0.26 -33.70
N GLU A 9 -14.22 0.43 -34.84
CA GLU A 9 -13.08 0.40 -35.76
C GLU A 9 -11.80 0.89 -35.08
N LEU A 10 -11.90 1.98 -34.30
CA LEU A 10 -10.78 2.50 -33.54
C LEU A 10 -10.28 1.52 -32.47
N LEU A 11 -11.19 0.80 -31.82
CA LEU A 11 -10.85 -0.20 -30.80
C LEU A 11 -10.23 -1.46 -31.41
N GLU A 12 -10.75 -1.94 -32.54
CA GLU A 12 -10.18 -3.08 -33.28
C GLU A 12 -8.77 -2.77 -33.78
N GLU A 13 -8.57 -1.56 -34.31
CA GLU A 13 -7.25 -1.14 -34.76
C GLU A 13 -6.26 -0.96 -33.60
N ALA A 14 -6.70 -0.36 -32.49
CA ALA A 14 -5.89 -0.27 -31.28
C ALA A 14 -5.52 -1.67 -30.74
N ALA A 15 -6.44 -2.62 -30.75
CA ALA A 15 -6.18 -4.01 -30.33
C ALA A 15 -5.16 -4.71 -31.23
N ARG A 16 -5.22 -4.48 -32.54
CA ARG A 16 -4.28 -5.06 -33.51
C ARG A 16 -2.87 -4.48 -33.39
N MET A 17 -2.78 -3.17 -33.16
CA MET A 17 -1.52 -2.41 -33.26
C MET A 17 -0.75 -2.31 -31.95
N THR A 18 -1.33 -2.77 -30.83
CA THR A 18 -0.72 -2.64 -29.51
C THR A 18 -0.72 -3.95 -28.75
N THR A 19 0.20 -4.05 -27.79
CA THR A 19 0.38 -5.27 -26.98
C THR A 19 -0.09 -5.07 -25.54
N ASN A 20 -0.52 -3.88 -25.15
CA ASN A 20 -0.97 -3.60 -23.80
C ASN A 20 -1.93 -2.40 -23.73
N SER A 21 -2.70 -2.35 -22.65
CA SER A 21 -3.70 -1.29 -22.44
C SER A 21 -3.12 0.13 -22.29
N THR A 22 -1.85 0.28 -21.94
CA THR A 22 -1.19 1.59 -21.85
C THR A 22 -0.94 2.16 -23.24
N GLU A 23 -0.34 1.36 -24.13
CA GLU A 23 -0.13 1.70 -25.54
C GLU A 23 -1.46 1.89 -26.26
N ALA A 24 -2.45 1.03 -26.01
CA ALA A 24 -3.77 1.18 -26.61
C ALA A 24 -4.46 2.51 -26.23
N VAL A 25 -4.27 3.00 -24.99
CA VAL A 25 -4.77 4.32 -24.59
C VAL A 25 -4.04 5.44 -25.32
N LEU A 26 -2.71 5.34 -25.50
CA LEU A 26 -1.93 6.29 -26.27
C LEU A 26 -2.34 6.30 -27.75
N TRP A 27 -2.55 5.12 -28.32
CA TRP A 27 -3.00 4.91 -29.70
C TRP A 27 -4.34 5.61 -29.97
N CYS A 28 -5.28 5.53 -29.03
CA CYS A 28 -6.55 6.24 -29.11
C CYS A 28 -6.47 7.75 -28.74
N GLY A 29 -5.27 8.32 -28.61
CA GLY A 29 -5.06 9.75 -28.28
C GLY A 29 -5.38 10.12 -26.83
N GLY A 30 -5.42 9.16 -25.92
CA GLY A 30 -5.68 9.36 -24.49
C GLY A 30 -4.40 9.46 -23.65
N LYS A 31 -4.53 10.00 -22.43
CA LYS A 31 -3.47 9.97 -21.42
C LYS A 31 -3.60 8.70 -20.56
N PRO A 32 -2.58 7.81 -20.50
CA PRO A 32 -2.65 6.60 -19.70
C PRO A 32 -2.73 6.90 -18.20
N THR A 33 -3.86 6.54 -17.62
CA THR A 33 -4.16 6.52 -16.19
C THR A 33 -4.80 5.19 -15.83
N PRO A 34 -4.82 4.76 -14.55
CA PRO A 34 -5.56 3.55 -14.14
C PRO A 34 -7.03 3.56 -14.61
N GLY A 35 -7.71 4.70 -14.50
CA GLY A 35 -9.09 4.86 -14.95
C GLY A 35 -9.26 4.74 -16.46
N SER A 36 -8.42 5.43 -17.26
CA SER A 36 -8.50 5.37 -18.73
C SER A 36 -8.22 3.96 -19.29
N ARG A 37 -7.27 3.22 -18.71
CA ARG A 37 -6.95 1.83 -19.12
C ARG A 37 -8.12 0.90 -18.81
N SER A 38 -8.70 1.03 -17.61
CA SER A 38 -9.89 0.26 -17.23
C SER A 38 -11.09 0.60 -18.11
N TYR A 39 -11.28 1.88 -18.44
CA TYR A 39 -12.37 2.34 -19.29
C TYR A 39 -12.23 1.83 -20.72
N LEU A 40 -11.01 1.87 -21.28
CA LEU A 40 -10.72 1.32 -22.62
C LEU A 40 -10.99 -0.19 -22.69
N ARG A 41 -10.49 -0.98 -21.73
CA ARG A 41 -10.74 -2.44 -21.69
C ARG A 41 -12.24 -2.75 -21.61
N LYS A 42 -12.99 -1.97 -20.82
CA LYS A 42 -14.46 -2.09 -20.76
C LYS A 42 -15.09 -1.82 -22.13
N LYS A 43 -14.65 -0.77 -22.84
CA LYS A 43 -15.15 -0.44 -24.19
C LYS A 43 -14.80 -1.50 -25.23
N MET A 44 -13.60 -2.06 -25.18
CA MET A 44 -13.19 -3.18 -26.05
C MET A 44 -14.05 -4.42 -25.80
N SER A 45 -14.32 -4.75 -24.54
CA SER A 45 -15.21 -5.85 -24.17
C SER A 45 -16.67 -5.61 -24.61
N GLU A 46 -17.21 -4.41 -24.40
CA GLU A 46 -18.57 -4.03 -24.85
C GLU A 46 -18.70 -4.10 -26.39
N ALA A 47 -17.62 -3.81 -27.11
CA ALA A 47 -17.57 -3.88 -28.57
C ALA A 47 -17.24 -5.30 -29.11
N GLY A 48 -16.96 -6.27 -28.24
CA GLY A 48 -16.58 -7.63 -28.62
C GLY A 48 -15.19 -7.74 -29.27
N VAL A 49 -14.29 -6.80 -28.98
CA VAL A 49 -12.91 -6.79 -29.48
C VAL A 49 -12.05 -7.71 -28.61
N ASP A 50 -11.40 -8.69 -29.23
CA ASP A 50 -10.47 -9.59 -28.55
C ASP A 50 -9.18 -8.84 -28.18
N ILE A 51 -8.85 -8.90 -26.90
CA ILE A 51 -7.64 -8.31 -26.29
C ILE A 51 -6.96 -9.31 -25.36
N THR A 52 -7.17 -10.61 -25.57
CA THR A 52 -6.53 -11.67 -24.78
C THR A 52 -5.01 -11.64 -24.86
N HIS A 53 -4.46 -11.16 -25.98
CA HIS A 53 -3.01 -10.96 -26.18
C HIS A 53 -2.45 -9.73 -25.46
N PHE A 54 -3.29 -8.84 -24.91
CA PHE A 54 -2.79 -7.70 -24.17
C PHE A 54 -2.07 -8.16 -22.91
N ALA A 55 -0.79 -7.80 -22.80
CA ALA A 55 -0.01 -7.97 -21.59
C ALA A 55 -0.73 -7.27 -20.44
N ASP A 56 -1.10 -8.05 -19.44
CA ASP A 56 -1.71 -7.51 -18.23
C ASP A 56 -0.62 -6.93 -17.33
N LEU A 57 -0.20 -5.71 -17.66
CA LEU A 57 0.73 -4.91 -16.84
C LEU A 57 0.16 -4.59 -15.44
N SER A 58 -1.09 -4.98 -15.14
CA SER A 58 -1.67 -4.90 -13.80
C SER A 58 -1.39 -6.13 -12.92
N VAL A 59 -0.92 -7.24 -13.53
CA VAL A 59 -0.42 -8.40 -12.79
C VAL A 59 0.86 -7.99 -12.08
N ARG A 60 0.70 -7.52 -10.84
CA ARG A 60 1.84 -7.11 -10.00
C ARG A 60 2.82 -8.28 -9.80
N HIS A 61 2.29 -9.52 -9.74
CA HIS A 61 3.06 -10.75 -9.54
C HIS A 61 2.45 -11.89 -10.36
N THR A 62 3.20 -12.43 -11.32
CA THR A 62 2.76 -13.61 -12.07
C THR A 62 2.74 -14.84 -11.16
N GLU A 63 1.97 -15.87 -11.55
CA GLU A 63 1.92 -17.12 -10.79
C GLU A 63 3.31 -17.77 -10.73
N GLU A 64 4.03 -17.79 -11.85
CA GLU A 64 5.37 -18.36 -11.97
C GLU A 64 6.32 -17.69 -10.98
N ARG A 65 6.29 -16.35 -10.92
CA ARG A 65 7.11 -15.58 -9.99
C ARG A 65 6.74 -15.85 -8.54
N LEU A 66 5.46 -16.02 -8.22
CA LEU A 66 5.03 -16.37 -6.88
C LEU A 66 5.51 -17.77 -6.48
N ARG A 67 5.43 -18.76 -7.39
CA ARG A 67 5.93 -20.13 -7.15
C ARG A 67 7.43 -20.14 -6.89
N GLU A 68 8.21 -19.45 -7.73
CA GLU A 68 9.67 -19.32 -7.56
C GLU A 68 10.03 -18.71 -6.20
N LEU A 69 9.36 -17.62 -5.81
CA LEU A 69 9.66 -16.94 -4.57
C LEU A 69 9.20 -17.71 -3.34
N VAL A 70 8.07 -18.42 -3.41
CA VAL A 70 7.61 -19.30 -2.33
C VAL A 70 8.62 -20.43 -2.11
N ALA A 71 9.10 -21.07 -3.18
CA ALA A 71 10.10 -22.14 -3.08
C ALA A 71 11.40 -21.66 -2.39
N CYS A 72 11.82 -20.43 -2.65
CA CYS A 72 13.04 -19.85 -2.10
C CYS A 72 12.86 -19.11 -0.77
N SER A 73 11.65 -19.09 -0.18
CA SER A 73 11.34 -18.34 1.05
C SER A 73 10.93 -19.26 2.19
N THR A 74 11.08 -18.76 3.41
CA THR A 74 10.68 -19.45 4.66
C THR A 74 9.40 -18.88 5.27
N SER A 75 8.87 -17.78 4.72
CA SER A 75 7.65 -17.12 5.18
C SER A 75 7.04 -16.21 4.11
N VAL A 76 5.72 -15.95 4.21
CA VAL A 76 5.02 -14.98 3.35
C VAL A 76 5.64 -13.58 3.45
N ALA A 77 6.12 -13.19 4.64
CA ALA A 77 6.79 -11.90 4.82
C ALA A 77 8.08 -11.80 3.99
N GLU A 78 8.82 -12.90 3.85
CA GLU A 78 10.00 -12.97 2.99
C GLU A 78 9.63 -12.89 1.51
N VAL A 79 8.58 -13.59 1.08
CA VAL A 79 8.04 -13.49 -0.29
C VAL A 79 7.71 -12.04 -0.62
N VAL A 80 6.98 -11.34 0.26
CA VAL A 80 6.62 -9.92 0.08
C VAL A 80 7.86 -9.03 -0.04
N ARG A 81 8.90 -9.26 0.76
CA ARG A 81 10.17 -8.52 0.66
C ARG A 81 10.89 -8.79 -0.65
N ARG A 82 10.99 -10.06 -1.08
CA ARG A 82 11.63 -10.46 -2.34
C ARG A 82 10.86 -9.99 -3.58
N LEU A 83 9.55 -9.77 -3.45
CA LEU A 83 8.74 -9.11 -4.46
C LEU A 83 8.99 -7.59 -4.57
N GLY A 84 9.83 -7.02 -3.69
CA GLY A 84 10.09 -5.57 -3.65
C GLY A 84 8.91 -4.75 -3.13
N ILE A 85 7.92 -5.39 -2.50
CA ILE A 85 6.72 -4.71 -2.01
C ILE A 85 6.93 -4.32 -0.55
N SER A 86 6.50 -3.12 -0.18
CA SER A 86 6.44 -2.72 1.22
C SER A 86 5.42 -3.59 1.99
N PRO A 87 5.78 -4.16 3.16
CA PRO A 87 4.93 -5.07 3.94
C PRO A 87 3.75 -4.38 4.66
N VAL A 88 3.41 -3.16 4.27
CA VAL A 88 2.33 -2.35 4.86
C VAL A 88 1.07 -2.38 3.98
N GLY A 89 -0.05 -1.84 4.48
CA GLY A 89 -1.24 -1.59 3.65
C GLY A 89 -1.98 -2.84 3.16
N GLY A 90 -1.87 -3.97 3.86
CA GLY A 90 -2.58 -5.21 3.52
C GLY A 90 -1.90 -6.04 2.42
N ASN A 91 -0.73 -5.62 1.91
CA ASN A 91 0.02 -6.37 0.90
C ASN A 91 0.31 -7.81 1.32
N HIS A 92 0.70 -8.03 2.59
CA HIS A 92 0.91 -9.37 3.13
C HIS A 92 -0.34 -10.24 3.02
N ALA A 93 -1.51 -9.72 3.42
CA ALA A 93 -2.77 -10.45 3.34
C ALA A 93 -3.20 -10.71 1.88
N HIS A 94 -2.92 -9.77 0.97
CA HIS A 94 -3.17 -9.94 -0.46
C HIS A 94 -2.31 -11.07 -1.06
N ILE A 95 -1.00 -11.06 -0.81
CA ILE A 95 -0.08 -12.10 -1.30
C ILE A 95 -0.42 -13.45 -0.67
N SER A 96 -0.70 -13.51 0.63
CA SER A 96 -1.14 -14.73 1.31
C SER A 96 -2.39 -15.34 0.66
N ARG A 97 -3.44 -14.53 0.41
CA ARG A 97 -4.65 -15.00 -0.27
C ARG A 97 -4.38 -15.50 -1.68
N ARG A 98 -3.49 -14.84 -2.41
CA ARG A 98 -3.11 -15.23 -3.77
C ARG A 98 -2.36 -16.56 -3.79
N ILE A 99 -1.40 -16.75 -2.88
CA ILE A 99 -0.68 -18.03 -2.72
C ILE A 99 -1.67 -19.17 -2.42
N SER A 100 -2.60 -18.96 -1.49
CA SER A 100 -3.64 -19.96 -1.17
C SER A 100 -4.57 -20.24 -2.35
N ALA A 101 -5.01 -19.20 -3.08
CA ALA A 101 -5.89 -19.36 -4.24
C ALA A 101 -5.23 -20.14 -5.40
N LEU A 102 -3.91 -20.05 -5.52
CA LEU A 102 -3.12 -20.77 -6.53
C LEU A 102 -2.70 -22.18 -6.08
N GLY A 103 -3.06 -22.59 -4.86
CA GLY A 103 -2.71 -23.90 -4.31
C GLY A 103 -1.20 -24.12 -4.23
N ILE A 104 -0.41 -23.05 -4.01
CA ILE A 104 1.05 -23.18 -3.89
C ILE A 104 1.37 -23.76 -2.51
N ASP A 105 2.16 -24.84 -2.48
CA ASP A 105 2.58 -25.43 -1.22
C ASP A 105 3.45 -24.46 -0.41
N THR A 106 3.11 -24.32 0.86
CA THR A 106 3.82 -23.50 1.84
C THR A 106 4.12 -24.28 3.12
N SER A 107 4.03 -25.61 3.07
CA SER A 107 4.30 -26.50 4.20
C SER A 107 5.71 -26.33 4.77
N HIS A 108 6.69 -25.96 3.93
CA HIS A 108 8.07 -25.68 4.33
C HIS A 108 8.24 -24.31 5.00
N PHE A 109 7.22 -23.45 5.00
CA PHE A 109 7.31 -22.19 5.72
C PHE A 109 7.39 -22.45 7.21
N THR A 110 8.37 -21.82 7.84
CA THR A 110 8.49 -21.87 9.29
C THR A 110 7.31 -21.09 9.87
N THR A 111 6.30 -21.80 10.38
CA THR A 111 5.34 -21.20 11.30
C THR A 111 6.14 -20.77 12.51
N GLY A 112 6.38 -19.46 12.66
CA GLY A 112 7.08 -18.92 13.81
C GLY A 112 6.48 -19.55 15.06
N SER A 113 7.31 -20.28 15.81
CA SER A 113 6.86 -21.10 16.94
C SER A 113 5.83 -20.33 17.78
N LEU A 114 4.66 -20.93 18.02
CA LEU A 114 3.60 -20.40 18.88
C LEU A 114 4.01 -20.28 20.37
N GLY A 115 5.31 -20.27 20.69
CA GLY A 115 5.86 -20.21 22.04
C GLY A 115 7.13 -19.36 22.20
N SER A 116 7.72 -18.80 21.14
CA SER A 116 8.85 -17.88 21.31
C SER A 116 8.31 -16.49 21.60
N ARG A 117 8.12 -16.18 22.90
CA ARG A 117 8.34 -14.81 23.34
C ARG A 117 9.77 -14.50 22.90
N ARG A 118 9.92 -13.74 21.80
CA ARG A 118 11.23 -13.23 21.38
C ARG A 118 11.90 -12.74 22.65
N ALA A 119 13.05 -13.32 22.99
CA ALA A 119 13.88 -12.77 24.05
C ALA A 119 13.94 -11.26 23.79
N SER A 120 13.57 -10.47 24.79
CA SER A 120 13.67 -9.02 24.71
C SER A 120 15.14 -8.72 24.50
N GLY A 121 15.56 -8.61 23.24
CA GLY A 121 16.83 -8.02 22.88
C GLY A 121 16.92 -6.61 23.48
N PRO A 122 18.09 -5.98 23.41
CA PRO A 122 18.24 -4.60 23.86
C PRO A 122 17.09 -3.76 23.29
N ALA A 123 16.51 -2.89 24.11
CA ALA A 123 15.37 -2.07 23.74
C ALA A 123 15.72 -1.25 22.50
N VAL A 124 15.34 -1.74 21.32
CA VAL A 124 15.60 -1.04 20.06
C VAL A 124 14.87 0.28 20.12
N ASP A 125 15.60 1.38 19.93
CA ASP A 125 14.98 2.70 19.87
C ASP A 125 13.91 2.71 18.77
N ARG A 126 12.69 3.03 19.17
CA ARG A 126 11.54 3.08 18.28
C ARG A 126 11.41 4.45 17.62
N LEU A 127 12.03 5.48 18.19
CA LEU A 127 12.02 6.86 17.71
C LEU A 127 13.27 7.15 16.87
N ALA A 128 13.45 6.38 15.82
CA ALA A 128 14.57 6.49 14.90
C ALA A 128 14.08 6.32 13.46
N LEU A 129 14.94 6.67 12.50
CA LEU A 129 14.71 6.31 11.11
C LEU A 129 14.76 4.78 10.99
N ARG A 130 13.75 4.20 10.32
CA ARG A 130 13.61 2.76 10.13
C ARG A 130 13.56 2.42 8.65
N THR A 131 13.56 1.12 8.38
CA THR A 131 13.37 0.55 7.06
C THR A 131 12.23 -0.48 7.09
N PRO A 132 11.70 -0.88 5.91
CA PRO A 132 10.74 -1.97 5.84
C PRO A 132 11.18 -3.27 6.52
N ALA A 133 12.49 -3.54 6.61
CA ALA A 133 13.03 -4.72 7.27
C ALA A 133 12.81 -4.70 8.79
N ASP A 134 12.78 -3.51 9.39
CA ASP A 134 12.61 -3.31 10.83
C ASP A 134 11.17 -3.53 11.32
N GLY A 135 10.24 -3.65 10.38
CA GLY A 135 8.80 -3.74 10.64
C GLY A 135 8.20 -2.41 11.10
N ARG A 136 6.91 -2.24 10.78
CA ARG A 136 6.18 -1.04 11.18
C ARG A 136 5.94 -1.01 12.69
N VAL A 137 6.29 0.10 13.33
CA VAL A 137 5.93 0.35 14.73
C VAL A 137 4.48 0.85 14.78
N PRO A 138 3.59 0.21 15.56
CA PRO A 138 2.23 0.72 15.77
C PRO A 138 2.26 2.12 16.39
N GLY A 139 1.39 3.02 15.92
CA GLY A 139 1.33 4.41 16.41
C GLY A 139 1.16 4.53 17.92
N GLU A 140 0.39 3.62 18.54
CA GLU A 140 0.26 3.57 20.01
C GLU A 140 1.60 3.34 20.73
N ARG A 141 2.51 2.56 20.14
CA ARG A 141 3.85 2.36 20.71
C ARG A 141 4.70 3.62 20.56
N LEU A 142 4.60 4.32 19.44
CA LEU A 142 5.30 5.59 19.22
C LEU A 142 4.82 6.67 20.19
N ARG A 143 3.50 6.85 20.35
CA ARG A 143 2.92 7.77 21.34
C ARG A 143 3.43 7.49 22.75
N ARG A 144 3.40 6.22 23.19
CA ARG A 144 3.91 5.85 24.53
C ARG A 144 5.39 6.18 24.69
N GLU A 145 6.19 6.06 23.65
CA GLU A 145 7.62 6.41 23.69
C GLU A 145 7.82 7.93 23.76
N LEU A 146 7.07 8.70 22.97
CA LEU A 146 7.09 10.17 23.00
C LEU A 146 6.73 10.69 24.39
N VAL A 147 5.62 10.20 24.97
CA VAL A 147 5.18 10.58 26.32
C VAL A 147 6.21 10.20 27.37
N ARG A 148 6.84 9.01 27.25
CA ARG A 148 7.93 8.61 28.15
C ARG A 148 9.13 9.55 28.09
N ARG A 149 9.41 10.15 26.93
CA ARG A 149 10.47 11.14 26.73
C ARG A 149 10.07 12.58 27.10
N GLY A 150 8.88 12.78 27.68
CA GLY A 150 8.42 14.08 28.16
C GLY A 150 7.64 14.91 27.15
N VAL A 151 7.27 14.34 25.99
CA VAL A 151 6.32 15.00 25.08
C VAL A 151 4.95 15.01 25.75
N GLU A 152 4.35 16.20 25.85
CA GLU A 152 3.00 16.33 26.41
C GLU A 152 1.99 15.54 25.57
N ASP A 153 1.11 14.79 26.26
CA ASP A 153 0.06 14.00 25.63
C ASP A 153 -1.15 14.88 25.25
N LYS A 154 -0.90 15.90 24.44
CA LYS A 154 -1.88 16.85 23.92
C LYS A 154 -1.77 17.00 22.42
N CYS A 155 -2.86 17.39 21.79
CA CYS A 155 -2.90 17.67 20.36
C CYS A 155 -2.03 18.88 20.04
N ASP A 156 -1.05 18.71 19.17
CA ASP A 156 -0.16 19.78 18.68
C ASP A 156 -0.92 20.87 17.89
N GLY A 157 -2.05 20.50 17.27
CA GLY A 157 -2.87 21.45 16.49
C GLY A 157 -3.85 22.30 17.31
N CYS A 158 -4.50 21.72 18.33
CA CYS A 158 -5.57 22.41 19.08
C CYS A 158 -5.45 22.35 20.60
N GLY A 159 -4.41 21.72 21.13
CA GLY A 159 -4.17 21.61 22.58
C GLY A 159 -5.06 20.59 23.31
N ASN A 160 -5.98 19.89 22.62
CA ASN A 160 -6.84 18.87 23.24
C ASN A 160 -6.00 17.78 23.94
N THR A 161 -6.25 17.55 25.23
CA THR A 161 -5.52 16.63 26.12
C THR A 161 -6.04 15.20 26.10
N GLY A 162 -6.89 14.85 25.14
CA GLY A 162 -7.44 13.51 24.98
C GLY A 162 -8.88 13.34 25.47
N GLU A 163 -9.72 14.36 25.30
CA GLU A 163 -11.16 14.29 25.59
C GLU A 163 -11.99 14.85 24.42
N TRP A 164 -13.11 14.20 24.12
CA TRP A 164 -14.11 14.70 23.18
C TRP A 164 -15.51 14.37 23.68
N MET A 165 -16.35 15.40 23.85
CA MET A 165 -17.72 15.24 24.38
C MET A 165 -17.77 14.47 25.71
N GLY A 166 -16.83 14.73 26.62
CA GLY A 166 -16.73 14.02 27.90
C GLY A 166 -16.27 12.56 27.80
N GLN A 167 -15.84 12.10 26.61
CA GLN A 167 -15.32 10.76 26.40
C GLN A 167 -13.81 10.79 26.11
N PRO A 168 -13.04 9.77 26.54
CA PRO A 168 -11.62 9.69 26.23
C PRO A 168 -11.36 9.65 24.72
N LEU A 169 -10.57 10.59 24.22
CA LEU A 169 -10.09 10.65 22.85
C LEU A 169 -8.62 10.29 22.81
N ARG A 170 -8.28 9.18 22.17
CA ARG A 170 -6.88 8.82 21.95
C ARG A 170 -6.26 9.74 20.90
N LEU A 171 -5.13 10.36 21.24
CA LEU A 171 -4.30 11.08 20.25
C LEU A 171 -3.59 10.09 19.31
N GLU A 172 -3.59 10.44 18.03
CA GLU A 172 -2.93 9.72 16.96
C GLU A 172 -1.52 10.31 16.73
N VAL A 173 -0.58 9.47 16.31
CA VAL A 173 0.75 9.94 15.87
C VAL A 173 0.65 10.29 14.38
N ASP A 174 0.98 11.51 14.05
CA ASP A 174 1.15 11.99 12.68
C ASP A 174 2.65 12.12 12.34
N HIS A 175 3.00 11.69 11.14
CA HIS A 175 4.32 11.88 10.55
C HIS A 175 4.27 13.15 9.70
N VAL A 176 4.98 14.20 10.10
CA VAL A 176 4.90 15.53 9.47
C VAL A 176 5.25 15.46 7.98
N ASN A 177 6.28 14.70 7.61
CA ASN A 177 6.66 14.47 6.22
C ASN A 177 5.80 13.41 5.49
N GLY A 178 4.92 12.70 6.19
CA GLY A 178 4.11 11.62 5.66
C GLY A 178 4.87 10.32 5.37
N ASP A 179 6.14 10.21 5.75
CA ASP A 179 6.94 8.99 5.69
C ASP A 179 6.83 8.19 6.99
N TRP A 180 6.31 6.98 6.86
CA TRP A 180 5.94 6.11 7.98
C TRP A 180 7.15 5.41 8.59
N TRP A 181 8.31 5.49 7.92
CA TRP A 181 9.56 4.91 8.37
C TRP A 181 10.41 5.90 9.17
N ASP A 182 10.15 7.20 9.04
CA ASP A 182 10.84 8.24 9.77
C ASP A 182 10.19 8.49 11.13
N ASN A 183 10.52 7.66 12.13
CA ASN A 183 9.99 7.81 13.48
C ASN A 183 10.85 8.72 14.37
N ARG A 184 11.75 9.51 13.81
CA ARG A 184 12.55 10.43 14.61
C ARG A 184 11.63 11.45 15.30
N PRO A 185 11.86 11.82 16.58
CA PRO A 185 10.94 12.66 17.35
C PRO A 185 10.56 13.97 16.64
N GLU A 186 11.50 14.60 15.94
CA GLU A 186 11.30 15.84 15.18
C GLU A 186 10.30 15.70 14.01
N ASN A 187 10.05 14.49 13.54
CA ASN A 187 9.08 14.21 12.47
C ASN A 187 7.72 13.73 13.01
N LEU A 188 7.58 13.54 14.33
CA LEU A 188 6.37 13.03 14.95
C LEU A 188 5.65 14.12 15.72
N ARG A 189 4.33 14.16 15.61
CA ARG A 189 3.46 14.96 16.48
C ARG A 189 2.21 14.19 16.89
N LEU A 190 1.67 14.54 18.05
CA LEU A 190 0.41 13.97 18.53
C LEU A 190 -0.74 14.86 18.06
N LEU A 191 -1.73 14.28 17.38
CA LEU A 191 -2.91 14.99 16.91
C LEU A 191 -4.19 14.29 17.37
N CYS A 192 -5.21 15.08 17.70
CA CYS A 192 -6.56 14.56 17.84
C CYS A 192 -7.11 14.16 16.46
N HIS A 193 -8.15 13.32 16.43
CA HIS A 193 -8.71 12.82 15.16
C HIS A 193 -9.12 13.94 14.20
N ASN A 194 -9.71 15.02 14.73
CA ASN A 194 -10.15 16.17 13.93
C ASN A 194 -8.98 16.93 13.31
N CYS A 195 -7.94 17.23 14.09
CA CYS A 195 -6.74 17.91 13.58
C CYS A 195 -5.97 17.03 12.62
N HIS A 196 -5.86 15.72 12.89
CA HIS A 196 -5.17 14.80 11.99
C HIS A 196 -5.90 14.71 10.65
N ALA A 197 -7.23 14.67 10.64
CA ALA A 197 -8.03 14.66 9.41
C ALA A 197 -7.82 15.89 8.52
N ALA A 198 -7.42 17.02 9.11
CA ALA A 198 -7.12 18.26 8.38
C ALA A 198 -5.74 18.24 7.69
N THR A 199 -4.82 17.35 8.10
CA THR A 199 -3.47 17.29 7.51
C THR A 199 -3.48 16.80 6.06
N ASP A 200 -2.49 17.25 5.28
CA ASP A 200 -2.33 16.77 3.89
C ASP A 200 -1.85 15.32 3.79
N THR A 201 -1.25 14.81 4.86
CA THR A 201 -0.74 13.42 4.96
C THR A 201 -1.83 12.44 5.37
N TYR A 202 -2.99 12.93 5.84
CA TYR A 202 -4.06 12.11 6.39
C TYR A 202 -4.50 11.00 5.45
N ARG A 203 -4.44 9.76 5.94
CA ARG A 203 -4.85 8.54 5.22
C ARG A 203 -4.29 8.44 3.79
N GLY A 204 -3.10 8.98 3.56
CA GLY A 204 -2.43 8.91 2.26
C GLY A 204 -2.96 9.91 1.22
N ARG A 205 -3.65 10.98 1.63
CA ARG A 205 -4.12 12.07 0.75
C ARG A 205 -2.99 12.60 -0.16
N LYS A 206 -1.76 12.73 0.35
CA LYS A 206 -0.57 13.13 -0.41
C LYS A 206 0.01 12.10 -1.41
N ARG A 207 -0.48 10.84 -1.44
CA ARG A 207 0.08 9.79 -2.34
C ARG A 207 -0.31 9.94 -3.82
N GLY A 208 -1.09 10.97 -4.18
CA GLY A 208 -1.51 11.24 -5.56
C GLY A 208 -0.50 11.99 -6.43
N SER A 209 0.64 12.44 -5.87
CA SER A 209 1.63 13.26 -6.58
C SER A 209 3.01 12.60 -6.60
N ALA A 210 3.09 11.37 -7.10
CA ALA A 210 4.33 10.88 -7.68
C ALA A 210 4.27 11.18 -9.17
N ALA A 211 5.01 12.19 -9.61
CA ALA A 211 5.31 12.47 -11.01
C ALA A 211 6.15 11.33 -11.60
#